data_AF-M5ACK7-F1
#
_entry.id   AF-M5ACK7-F1
#
_cell.length_a   1.000
_cell.length_b   1.000
_cell.length_c   1.000
_cell.angle_alpha   90.00
_cell.angle_beta   90.00
_cell.angle_gamma   90.00
#
_symmetry.space_group_name_H-M   'P 1'
#
loop_
_entity.id
_entity.type
_entity.pdbx_description
1 polymer ?
#
loop_
_entity_poly.entity_id
_entity_poly.type
_entity_poly.pdbx_seq_one_letter_code
_entity_poly.pdbx_strand_id
1 'polypeptide(L)'
;MKGLKKYLEYVKNPKLQLTKNQMAYYYFLNGILYSENNIFQSENYMQKALDLGLKFKPNIAIAKFNLAIASLSKGNKKRAECLLLEAQKMDISGLLHDQIQIIKIQMKKINIGNINRPNPYVRKKF
;
A
#
# COMPACT_ATOMS: atom_id res chain seq x y z
N MET A 1 -12.13 -5.28 -12.73
CA MET A 1 -12.15 -5.96 -11.41
C MET A 1 -13.38 -6.84 -11.13
N LYS A 2 -14.56 -6.64 -11.74
CA LYS A 2 -15.78 -7.45 -11.44
C LYS A 2 -15.58 -8.98 -11.57
N GLY A 3 -14.77 -9.43 -12.54
CA GLY A 3 -14.42 -10.85 -12.69
C GLY A 3 -13.64 -11.41 -11.51
N LEU A 4 -12.61 -10.69 -11.02
CA LEU A 4 -11.78 -11.12 -9.89
C LEU A 4 -12.61 -11.32 -8.62
N LYS A 5 -13.52 -10.38 -8.32
CA LYS A 5 -14.43 -10.49 -7.18
C LYS A 5 -15.26 -11.77 -7.24
N LYS A 6 -15.85 -12.08 -8.41
CA LYS A 6 -16.63 -13.31 -8.62
C LYS A 6 -15.79 -14.56 -8.38
N TYR A 7 -14.53 -14.60 -8.82
CA TYR A 7 -13.65 -15.73 -8.57
C TYR A 7 -13.32 -15.93 -7.08
N LEU A 8 -13.10 -14.83 -6.36
CA LEU A 8 -12.82 -14.87 -4.93
C LEU A 8 -14.04 -15.33 -4.12
N GLU A 9 -15.25 -15.00 -4.55
CA GLU A 9 -16.51 -15.41 -3.90
C GLU A 9 -16.74 -16.94 -3.91
N TYR A 10 -16.15 -17.68 -4.85
CA TYR A 10 -16.21 -19.15 -4.83
C TYR A 10 -15.42 -19.76 -3.66
N VAL A 11 -14.44 -19.03 -3.10
CA VAL A 11 -13.64 -19.49 -1.96
C VAL A 11 -14.38 -19.15 -0.66
N LYS A 12 -15.29 -20.04 -0.25
CA LYS A 12 -16.11 -19.84 0.95
C LYS A 12 -15.31 -19.95 2.25
N ASN A 13 -14.34 -20.87 2.30
CA ASN A 13 -13.55 -21.17 3.50
C ASN A 13 -12.06 -21.25 3.16
N PRO A 14 -11.36 -20.09 3.02
CA PRO A 14 -9.96 -20.05 2.58
C PRO A 14 -9.02 -20.91 3.44
N LYS A 15 -9.23 -20.97 4.76
CA LYS A 15 -8.39 -21.75 5.68
C LYS A 15 -8.48 -23.26 5.49
N LEU A 16 -9.63 -23.76 5.01
CA LEU A 16 -9.87 -25.19 4.80
C LEU A 16 -9.61 -25.60 3.35
N GLN A 17 -9.80 -24.67 2.42
CA GLN A 17 -9.77 -24.94 0.97
C GLN A 17 -8.42 -24.63 0.32
N LEU A 18 -7.59 -23.79 0.95
CA LEU A 18 -6.35 -23.31 0.36
C LEU A 18 -5.14 -23.69 1.22
N THR A 19 -4.05 -24.04 0.52
CA THR A 19 -2.72 -24.12 1.15
C THR A 19 -2.26 -22.73 1.60
N LYS A 20 -1.31 -22.66 2.54
CA LYS A 20 -0.76 -21.39 3.06
C LYS A 20 -0.31 -20.43 1.93
N ASN A 21 0.35 -20.96 0.91
CA ASN A 21 0.80 -20.17 -0.25
C ASN A 21 -0.41 -19.61 -1.02
N GLN A 22 -1.40 -20.44 -1.32
CA GLN A 22 -2.63 -20.01 -2.01
C GLN A 22 -3.41 -18.99 -1.18
N MET A 23 -3.44 -19.14 0.15
CA MET A 23 -4.03 -18.13 1.05
C MET A 23 -3.30 -16.79 0.96
N ALA A 24 -1.96 -16.79 0.91
CA ALA A 24 -1.19 -15.55 0.74
C ALA A 24 -1.59 -14.83 -0.56
N TYR A 25 -1.73 -15.55 -1.68
CA TYR A 25 -2.22 -14.97 -2.94
C TYR A 25 -3.68 -14.53 -2.86
N TYR A 26 -4.55 -15.31 -2.22
CA TYR A 26 -5.95 -14.95 -2.02
C TYR A 26 -6.08 -13.61 -1.27
N TYR A 27 -5.32 -13.43 -0.20
CA TYR A 27 -5.32 -12.16 0.54
C TYR A 27 -4.70 -11.03 -0.28
N PHE A 28 -3.63 -11.28 -1.03
CA PHE A 28 -3.04 -10.29 -1.94
C PHE A 28 -4.06 -9.79 -2.98
N LEU A 29 -4.80 -10.71 -3.62
CA LEU A 29 -5.83 -10.37 -4.61
C LEU A 29 -6.99 -9.58 -4.00
N ASN A 30 -7.41 -9.93 -2.79
CA ASN A 30 -8.37 -9.11 -2.04
C ASN A 30 -7.79 -7.72 -1.76
N GLY A 31 -6.52 -7.62 -1.37
CA GLY A 31 -5.85 -6.33 -1.18
C GLY A 31 -5.91 -5.45 -2.42
N ILE A 32 -5.62 -6.00 -3.60
CA ILE A 32 -5.76 -5.28 -4.87
C ILE A 32 -7.22 -4.85 -5.10
N LEU A 33 -8.19 -5.74 -4.89
CA LEU A 33 -9.60 -5.44 -5.11
C LEU A 33 -10.09 -4.26 -4.26
N TYR A 34 -9.58 -4.12 -3.04
CA TYR A 34 -9.95 -3.02 -2.13
C TYR A 34 -9.06 -1.78 -2.25
N SER A 35 -7.92 -1.84 -2.94
CA SER A 35 -6.94 -0.73 -2.99
C SER A 35 -7.52 0.61 -3.48
N GLU A 36 -8.47 0.58 -4.42
CA GLU A 36 -9.11 1.78 -4.95
C GLU A 36 -10.25 2.31 -4.07
N ASN A 37 -10.94 1.42 -3.35
CA ASN A 37 -12.20 1.74 -2.68
C ASN A 37 -12.07 1.87 -1.16
N ASN A 38 -11.14 1.15 -0.55
CA ASN A 38 -10.95 1.10 0.88
C ASN A 38 -9.49 0.75 1.25
N ILE A 39 -8.72 1.82 1.51
CA ILE A 39 -7.29 1.73 1.85
C ILE A 39 -7.06 0.89 3.12
N PHE A 40 -7.90 1.00 4.14
CA PHE A 40 -7.74 0.24 5.39
C PHE A 40 -7.97 -1.26 5.21
N GLN A 41 -8.97 -1.63 4.39
CA GLN A 41 -9.19 -3.04 4.06
C GLN A 41 -8.04 -3.59 3.20
N SER A 42 -7.59 -2.82 2.21
CA SER A 42 -6.42 -3.17 1.39
C SER A 42 -5.19 -3.41 2.27
N GLU A 43 -4.89 -2.50 3.19
CA GLU A 43 -3.77 -2.62 4.12
C GLU A 43 -3.80 -3.93 4.93
N ASN A 44 -4.95 -4.24 5.55
CA ASN A 44 -5.14 -5.46 6.33
C ASN A 44 -4.91 -6.73 5.49
N TYR A 45 -5.37 -6.71 4.24
CA TYR A 45 -5.18 -7.82 3.31
C TYR A 45 -3.73 -7.96 2.86
N MET A 46 -3.06 -6.86 2.53
CA MET A 46 -1.65 -6.86 2.14
C MET A 46 -0.76 -7.34 3.28
N GLN A 47 -1.04 -6.93 4.51
CA GLN A 47 -0.27 -7.37 5.68
C GLN A 47 -0.44 -8.88 5.91
N LYS A 48 -1.68 -9.38 5.89
CA LYS A 48 -1.95 -10.83 5.97
C LYS A 48 -1.27 -11.63 4.86
N ALA A 49 -1.25 -11.11 3.63
CA ALA A 49 -0.60 -11.77 2.51
C ALA A 49 0.93 -11.92 2.74
N LEU A 50 1.57 -10.85 3.22
CA LEU A 50 3.01 -10.88 3.56
C LEU A 50 3.29 -11.82 4.74
N ASP A 51 2.48 -11.79 5.80
CA ASP A 51 2.64 -12.65 6.98
C ASP A 51 2.50 -14.15 6.63
N LEU A 52 1.64 -14.47 5.67
CA LEU A 52 1.46 -15.83 5.17
C LEU A 52 2.56 -16.28 4.20
N GLY A 53 3.50 -15.40 3.86
CA GLY A 53 4.68 -15.72 3.06
C GLY A 53 4.42 -15.61 1.56
N LEU A 54 3.80 -14.51 1.10
CA LEU A 54 3.70 -14.17 -0.32
C LEU A 54 5.10 -14.18 -0.97
N LYS A 55 5.31 -15.02 -1.99
CA LYS A 55 6.65 -15.32 -2.52
C LYS A 55 7.02 -14.55 -3.78
N PHE A 56 6.03 -14.15 -4.59
CA PHE A 56 6.30 -13.52 -5.88
C PHE A 56 6.76 -12.08 -5.68
N LYS A 57 8.00 -11.78 -6.04
CA LYS A 57 8.64 -10.47 -5.77
C LYS A 57 7.84 -9.28 -6.31
N PRO A 58 7.29 -9.29 -7.54
CA PRO A 58 6.40 -8.22 -7.99
C PRO A 58 5.15 -8.04 -7.10
N ASN A 59 4.54 -9.13 -6.61
CA ASN A 59 3.40 -9.03 -5.71
C ASN A 59 3.81 -8.50 -4.33
N ILE A 60 4.99 -8.86 -3.84
CA ILE A 60 5.55 -8.27 -2.62
C ILE A 60 5.76 -6.76 -2.82
N ALA A 61 6.27 -6.34 -3.97
CA ALA A 61 6.46 -4.93 -4.29
C ALA A 61 5.14 -4.16 -4.27
N ILE A 62 4.10 -4.70 -4.92
CA ILE A 62 2.75 -4.13 -4.93
C ILE A 62 2.16 -4.07 -3.52
N ALA A 63 2.33 -5.14 -2.72
CA ALA A 63 1.83 -5.18 -1.35
C ALA A 63 2.49 -4.09 -0.48
N LYS A 64 3.82 -3.96 -0.54
CA LYS A 64 4.57 -2.95 0.21
C LYS A 64 4.25 -1.52 -0.26
N PHE A 65 4.06 -1.32 -1.56
CA PHE A 65 3.62 -0.05 -2.12
C PHE A 65 2.25 0.37 -1.57
N ASN A 66 1.28 -0.55 -1.53
CA ASN A 66 -0.04 -0.28 -0.96
C ASN A 66 0.03 0.00 0.55
N LEU A 67 0.89 -0.69 1.30
CA LEU A 67 1.14 -0.38 2.70
C LEU A 67 1.78 1.01 2.88
N ALA A 68 2.60 1.47 1.93
CA ALA A 68 3.15 2.82 1.95
C ALA A 68 2.06 3.88 1.75
N ILE A 69 1.15 3.67 0.79
CA ILE A 69 -0.03 4.53 0.58
C ILE A 69 -0.88 4.60 1.86
N ALA A 70 -1.18 3.46 2.48
CA ALA A 70 -1.92 3.42 3.74
C ALA A 70 -1.19 4.13 4.90
N SER A 71 0.15 4.02 4.94
CA SER A 71 0.95 4.74 5.94
C SER A 71 0.90 6.25 5.73
N LEU A 72 0.89 6.71 4.47
CA LEU A 72 0.75 8.13 4.14
C LEU A 72 -0.62 8.69 4.46
N SER A 73 -1.70 7.94 4.18
CA SER A 73 -3.05 8.39 4.52
C SER A 73 -3.24 8.56 6.04
N LYS A 74 -2.48 7.80 6.83
CA LYS A 74 -2.38 7.93 8.30
C LYS A 74 -1.39 9.00 8.78
N GLY A 75 -0.73 9.73 7.88
CA GLY A 75 0.27 10.74 8.21
C GLY A 75 1.63 10.17 8.67
N ASN A 76 1.84 8.85 8.60
CA ASN A 76 3.09 8.21 9.00
C ASN A 76 4.10 8.18 7.84
N LYS A 77 4.69 9.35 7.59
CA LYS A 77 5.63 9.56 6.49
C LYS A 77 6.87 8.67 6.57
N LYS A 78 7.49 8.55 7.75
CA LYS A 78 8.73 7.76 7.93
C LYS A 78 8.51 6.29 7.56
N ARG A 79 7.39 5.72 8.00
CA ARG A 79 7.03 4.33 7.64
C ARG A 79 6.78 4.17 6.14
N ALA A 80 6.10 5.14 5.52
CA ALA A 80 5.88 5.13 4.08
C ALA A 80 7.20 5.18 3.28
N GLU A 81 8.18 5.99 3.69
CA GLU A 81 9.50 6.06 3.03
C GLU A 81 10.21 4.70 3.06
N CYS A 82 10.23 4.05 4.23
CA CYS A 82 10.80 2.70 4.37
C CYS A 82 10.11 1.69 3.44
N LEU A 83 8.77 1.68 3.44
CA LEU A 83 7.99 0.75 2.62
C LEU A 83 8.17 0.99 1.12
N LEU A 84 8.29 2.23 0.66
CA LEU A 84 8.58 2.53 -0.75
C LEU A 84 9.97 2.06 -1.17
N LEU A 85 10.98 2.19 -0.31
CA LEU A 85 12.32 1.67 -0.56
C LEU A 85 12.30 0.14 -0.67
N GLU A 86 11.58 -0.52 0.22
CA GLU A 86 11.42 -1.97 0.17
C GLU A 86 10.61 -2.44 -1.04
N ALA A 87 9.58 -1.69 -1.45
CA ALA A 87 8.83 -1.97 -2.66
C ALA A 87 9.72 -1.86 -3.91
N GLN A 88 10.52 -0.80 -4.00
CA GLN A 88 11.47 -0.58 -5.09
C GLN A 88 12.51 -1.70 -5.18
N LYS A 89 12.99 -2.24 -4.06
CA LYS A 89 13.91 -3.39 -4.04
C LYS A 89 13.29 -4.68 -4.57
N MET A 90 11.97 -4.84 -4.44
CA MET A 90 11.25 -6.05 -4.86
C MET A 90 10.69 -5.93 -6.28
N ASP A 91 10.56 -4.72 -6.83
CA ASP A 91 10.12 -4.46 -8.20
C ASP A 91 11.24 -4.67 -9.22
N ILE A 92 11.52 -5.95 -9.51
CA ILE A 92 12.53 -6.34 -10.51
C ILE A 92 12.14 -5.88 -11.92
N SER A 93 10.84 -5.77 -12.19
CA SER A 93 10.28 -5.48 -13.51
C SER A 93 10.19 -3.99 -13.83
N GLY A 94 10.35 -3.10 -12.84
CA GLY A 94 10.18 -1.66 -12.99
C GLY A 94 8.73 -1.22 -13.20
N LEU A 95 7.75 -2.10 -12.98
CA LEU A 95 6.32 -1.83 -13.23
C LEU A 95 5.75 -0.77 -12.29
N LEU A 96 6.35 -0.60 -11.11
CA LEU A 96 5.93 0.36 -10.10
C LEU A 96 6.78 1.64 -10.12
N HIS A 97 7.74 1.77 -11.05
CA HIS A 97 8.69 2.89 -11.06
C HIS A 97 7.97 4.25 -11.02
N ASP A 98 7.07 4.48 -11.98
CA ASP A 98 6.35 5.74 -12.12
C ASP A 98 5.44 6.00 -10.92
N GLN A 99 4.76 4.96 -10.44
CA GLN A 99 3.87 5.04 -9.28
C GLN A 99 4.65 5.42 -8.00
N ILE A 100 5.81 4.80 -7.78
CA ILE A 100 6.69 5.13 -6.66
C ILE A 100 7.19 6.57 -6.76
N GLN A 101 7.54 7.05 -7.96
CA GLN A 101 7.97 8.44 -8.16
C GLN A 101 6.86 9.43 -7.83
N ILE A 102 5.62 9.17 -8.28
CA ILE A 102 4.46 10.01 -7.98
C ILE A 102 4.28 10.13 -6.46
N ILE A 103 4.31 9.02 -5.74
CA ILE A 103 4.16 9.03 -4.28
C ILE A 103 5.32 9.79 -3.61
N LYS A 104 6.57 9.58 -4.04
CA LYS A 104 7.73 10.33 -3.52
C LYS A 104 7.57 11.84 -3.71
N ILE A 105 7.04 12.29 -4.85
CA ILE A 105 6.77 13.71 -5.11
C ILE A 105 5.67 14.23 -4.18
N GLN A 106 4.58 13.49 -4.01
CA GLN A 106 3.50 13.85 -3.08
C GLN A 106 4.02 14.00 -1.64
N MET A 107 4.87 13.08 -1.20
CA MET A 107 5.50 13.13 0.12
C MET A 107 6.37 14.37 0.33
N LYS A 108 7.10 14.82 -0.70
CA LYS A 108 7.87 16.07 -0.65
C LYS A 108 6.97 17.30 -0.54
N LYS A 109 5.82 17.32 -1.23
CA LYS A 109 4.85 18.43 -1.13
C LYS A 109 4.26 18.55 0.28
N ILE A 110 3.97 17.42 0.94
CA ILE A 110 3.51 17.39 2.33
C ILE A 110 4.53 18.03 3.29
N ASN A 111 5.84 17.79 3.08
CA ASN A 111 6.89 18.44 3.86
C ASN A 111 6.83 19.98 3.74
N ILE A 112 6.72 20.50 2.53
CA ILE A 112 6.75 21.94 2.25
C ILE A 112 5.50 22.63 2.84
N GLY A 113 4.33 21.99 2.72
CA GLY A 113 3.08 22.51 3.29
C GLY A 113 3.06 22.60 4.82
N ASN A 114 3.91 21.83 5.52
CA ASN A 114 4.09 21.94 6.97
C ASN A 114 5.11 23.01 7.38
N ILE A 115 6.11 23.29 6.53
CA ILE A 115 7.13 24.33 6.76
C ILE A 115 6.55 25.73 6.52
N ASN A 116 5.66 25.87 5.53
CA ASN A 116 5.08 27.17 5.12
C ASN A 116 3.77 27.54 5.84
N ARG A 117 3.41 26.89 6.96
CA ARG A 117 2.24 27.33 7.73
C ARG A 117 2.60 28.64 8.42
N PRO A 118 1.99 29.79 8.06
CA PRO A 118 2.23 31.01 8.80
C PRO A 118 1.84 30.76 10.25
N ASN A 119 2.76 31.01 11.17
CA ASN A 119 2.52 30.87 12.58
C ASN A 119 1.33 31.80 12.95
N PRO A 120 0.19 31.25 13.42
CA PRO A 120 -1.02 32.04 13.67
C PRO A 120 -0.84 33.07 14.79
N TYR A 121 0.26 33.00 15.53
CA TYR A 121 0.63 33.94 16.60
C TYR A 121 1.56 35.07 16.12
N VAL A 122 1.94 35.12 14.84
CA VAL A 122 2.70 36.25 14.30
C VAL A 122 1.72 37.39 14.05
N ARG A 123 1.51 38.21 15.08
CA ARG A 123 0.76 39.46 14.98
C ARG A 123 1.49 40.35 13.96
N LYS A 124 0.87 40.61 12.81
CA LYS A 124 1.36 41.62 11.85
C LYS A 124 1.47 42.94 12.62
N LYS A 125 2.70 43.40 12.84
CA LYS A 125 2.94 44.79 13.25
C LYS A 125 2.62 45.64 12.01
N PHE A 126 1.63 46.51 12.17
CA PHE A 126 1.28 47.56 11.21
C PHE A 126 2.38 48.60 11.17
#